data_AF-A0AAV9H1M8-F1
#
_entry.id   AF-A0AAV9H1M8-F1
#
_cell.length_a   1.000
_cell.length_b   1.000
_cell.length_c   1.000
_cell.angle_alpha   90.00
_cell.angle_beta   90.00
_cell.angle_gamma   90.00
#
_symmetry.space_group_name_H-M   'P 1'
#
loop_
_entity.id
_entity.type
_entity.pdbx_description
1 polymer ?
#
loop_
_entity_poly.entity_id
_entity_poly.type
_entity_poly.pdbx_seq_one_letter_code
_entity_poly.pdbx_strand_id
1 'polypeptide(L)'
;MVSTSFLVGLVAMATGAVSTPLRPASLADRSPIPGFNIEVLEWIAQVEADSEIISVNGTAQDVYTALEDIDPELEGKLLGGGPSPLRLDWHKTYRMRSYKCSHPSGNALVEAIQEGIIDLIMVPGRPKKGPSPGSCVQVSCSYGSAIWWCNESGVQSAGRNVLDPFNSIAEGAAFLMVKCSDEDRDWFAGEVALEEEWKVVVGGVDSC
;
A
#
# COMPACT_ATOMS: atom_id res chain seq x y z
N MET A 1 -60.88 40.77 51.88
CA MET A 1 -60.39 41.17 50.55
C MET A 1 -58.89 40.95 50.54
N VAL A 2 -58.40 40.10 49.62
CA VAL A 2 -56.98 39.88 49.22
C VAL A 2 -56.08 39.31 50.35
N SER A 3 -55.08 38.45 50.16
CA SER A 3 -54.45 37.88 48.96
C SER A 3 -53.73 36.60 49.36
N THR A 4 -53.83 35.59 48.50
CA THR A 4 -53.02 34.37 48.47
C THR A 4 -51.55 34.64 48.17
N SER A 5 -50.69 33.82 48.80
CA SER A 5 -49.51 33.11 48.25
C SER A 5 -48.44 33.87 47.46
N PHE A 6 -47.17 33.67 47.80
CA PHE A 6 -46.26 32.70 47.15
C PHE A 6 -44.80 32.98 47.58
N LEU A 7 -44.16 31.98 48.19
CA LEU A 7 -42.71 31.93 48.38
C LEU A 7 -42.07 31.64 47.02
N VAL A 8 -41.30 32.60 46.49
CA VAL A 8 -40.44 32.38 45.33
C VAL A 8 -39.08 31.91 45.83
N GLY A 9 -38.84 30.61 45.75
CA GLY A 9 -37.52 30.00 45.93
C GLY A 9 -36.69 30.17 44.66
N LEU A 10 -35.54 30.84 44.78
CA LEU A 10 -34.54 30.98 43.72
C LEU A 10 -33.78 29.66 43.56
N VAL A 11 -34.01 28.94 42.46
CA VAL A 11 -33.18 27.81 42.03
C VAL A 11 -32.05 28.35 41.17
N ALA A 12 -30.83 28.33 41.69
CA ALA A 12 -29.63 28.63 40.92
C ALA A 12 -29.31 27.44 39.99
N MET A 13 -29.52 27.62 38.69
CA MET A 13 -29.05 26.66 37.68
C MET A 13 -27.55 26.89 37.42
N ALA A 14 -26.71 26.01 37.95
CA ALA A 14 -25.30 25.96 37.57
C ALA A 14 -25.17 25.34 36.17
N THR A 15 -24.88 26.16 35.16
CA THR A 15 -24.52 25.71 33.82
C THR A 15 -23.09 25.13 33.85
N GLY A 16 -22.98 23.81 33.98
CA GLY A 16 -21.71 23.11 33.78
C GLY A 16 -21.37 23.06 32.30
N ALA A 17 -20.29 23.71 31.89
CA ALA A 17 -19.71 23.55 30.56
C ALA A 17 -19.10 22.15 30.46
N VAL A 18 -19.74 21.26 29.69
CA VAL A 18 -19.16 19.96 29.32
C VAL A 18 -18.00 20.22 28.38
N SER A 19 -16.78 20.19 28.91
CA SER A 19 -15.57 20.21 28.09
C SER A 19 -15.39 18.82 27.49
N THR A 20 -15.73 18.65 26.21
CA THR A 20 -15.37 17.45 25.47
C THR A 20 -13.84 17.38 25.38
N PRO A 21 -13.20 16.31 25.87
CA PRO A 21 -11.77 16.16 25.69
C PRO A 21 -11.47 16.03 24.19
N LEU A 22 -10.58 16.90 23.69
CA LEU A 22 -10.02 16.77 22.34
C LEU A 22 -9.33 15.41 22.27
N ARG A 23 -9.87 14.52 21.42
CA ARG A 23 -9.26 13.22 21.15
C ARG A 23 -7.91 13.51 20.44
N PRO A 24 -6.76 13.07 20.96
CA PRO A 24 -5.50 13.24 20.27
C PRO A 24 -5.62 12.58 18.89
N ALA A 25 -5.17 13.28 17.85
CA ALA A 25 -5.07 12.72 16.50
C ALA A 25 -4.33 11.38 16.58
N SER A 26 -4.97 10.30 16.13
CA SER A 26 -4.34 8.99 16.08
C SER A 26 -3.16 9.04 15.12
N LEU A 27 -2.12 8.22 15.34
CA LEU A 27 -1.00 8.08 14.39
C LEU A 27 -1.46 7.74 12.96
N ALA A 28 -2.66 7.17 12.81
CA ALA A 28 -3.29 6.91 11.51
C ALA A 28 -3.59 8.17 10.68
N ASP A 29 -3.72 9.34 11.32
CA ASP A 29 -4.00 10.63 10.66
C ASP A 29 -2.74 11.27 10.02
N ARG A 30 -1.55 10.72 10.31
CA ARG A 30 -0.26 11.08 9.68
C ARG A 30 0.34 9.94 8.85
N SER A 31 -0.41 8.86 8.65
CA SER A 31 0.02 7.76 7.80
C SER A 31 0.02 8.22 6.34
N PRO A 32 1.05 7.90 5.53
CA PRO A 32 1.02 8.09 4.08
C PRO A 32 -0.20 7.45 3.41
N ILE A 33 -0.79 6.44 4.05
CA ILE A 33 -2.05 5.82 3.65
C ILE A 33 -3.08 6.00 4.76
N PRO A 34 -4.00 6.98 4.64
CA PRO A 34 -4.98 7.27 5.68
C PRO A 34 -5.86 6.05 6.03
N GLY A 35 -6.02 5.79 7.32
CA GLY A 35 -6.82 4.67 7.82
C GLY A 35 -6.11 3.32 7.87
N PHE A 36 -4.84 3.24 7.45
CA PHE A 36 -4.02 2.04 7.54
C PHE A 36 -2.78 2.25 8.41
N ASN A 37 -2.37 1.20 9.12
CA ASN A 37 -1.04 1.13 9.71
C ASN A 37 0.00 0.82 8.63
N ILE A 38 1.22 1.34 8.75
CA ILE A 38 2.30 0.99 7.85
C ILE A 38 3.22 -0.05 8.52
N GLU A 39 3.45 -1.15 7.83
CA GLU A 39 4.34 -2.22 8.24
C GLU A 39 5.54 -2.31 7.28
N VAL A 40 6.63 -2.91 7.77
CA VAL A 40 7.77 -3.28 6.92
C VAL A 40 7.58 -4.71 6.47
N LEU A 41 7.71 -4.92 5.16
CA LEU A 41 7.60 -6.22 4.54
C LEU A 41 8.90 -7.00 4.69
N GLU A 42 8.80 -8.27 5.09
CA GLU A 42 9.91 -9.22 5.08
C GLU A 42 9.81 -10.11 3.84
N TRP A 43 10.88 -10.16 3.06
CA TRP A 43 11.01 -10.92 1.82
C TRP A 43 11.86 -12.15 2.05
N ILE A 44 11.48 -13.24 1.39
CA ILE A 44 12.32 -14.43 1.25
C ILE A 44 12.76 -14.47 -0.21
N ALA A 45 14.04 -14.26 -0.45
CA ALA A 45 14.63 -14.26 -1.79
C ALA A 45 15.66 -15.37 -1.92
N GLN A 46 15.75 -15.94 -3.13
CA GLN A 46 16.69 -16.99 -3.48
C GLN A 46 17.07 -16.80 -4.95
N VAL A 47 18.38 -16.66 -5.25
CA VAL A 47 18.88 -16.37 -6.61
C VAL A 47 18.76 -17.61 -7.51
N GLU A 48 19.09 -18.78 -6.96
CA GLU A 48 18.99 -20.09 -7.62
C GLU A 48 18.38 -21.13 -6.67
N ALA A 49 17.73 -22.17 -7.18
CA ALA A 49 17.01 -23.17 -6.37
C ALA A 49 17.87 -23.83 -5.26
N ASP A 50 19.19 -23.86 -5.45
CA ASP A 50 20.17 -24.45 -4.52
C ASP A 50 21.01 -23.41 -3.75
N SER A 51 20.75 -22.12 -3.95
CA SER A 51 21.46 -21.02 -3.26
C SER A 51 20.93 -20.77 -1.84
N GLU A 52 21.70 -20.03 -1.03
CA GLU A 52 21.28 -19.64 0.32
C GLU A 52 20.04 -18.74 0.25
N ILE A 53 19.03 -19.06 1.08
CA ILE A 53 17.82 -18.26 1.21
C ILE A 53 18.15 -17.04 2.07
N ILE A 54 17.96 -15.83 1.53
CA ILE A 54 18.15 -14.59 2.27
C ILE A 54 16.80 -14.00 2.71
N SER A 55 16.81 -13.33 3.87
CA SER A 55 15.69 -12.53 4.35
C SER A 55 16.05 -11.05 4.24
N VAL A 56 15.21 -10.29 3.54
CA VAL A 56 15.41 -8.85 3.31
C VAL A 56 14.17 -8.11 3.79
N ASN A 57 14.36 -7.00 4.51
CA ASN A 57 13.26 -6.16 4.96
C ASN A 57 13.24 -4.88 4.13
N GLY A 58 12.10 -4.56 3.50
CA GLY A 58 11.98 -3.34 2.70
C GLY A 58 11.10 -3.48 1.46
N THR A 59 11.44 -2.69 0.45
CA THR A 59 10.83 -2.61 -0.88
C THR A 59 11.41 -3.66 -1.85
N ALA A 60 10.84 -3.77 -3.05
CA ALA A 60 11.41 -4.61 -4.10
C ALA A 60 12.83 -4.16 -4.49
N GLN A 61 13.08 -2.85 -4.50
CA GLN A 61 14.41 -2.30 -4.78
C GLN A 61 15.44 -2.74 -3.74
N ASP A 62 15.08 -2.76 -2.45
CA ASP A 62 15.99 -3.23 -1.38
C ASP A 62 16.38 -4.70 -1.57
N VAL A 63 15.42 -5.53 -2.04
CA VAL A 63 15.69 -6.93 -2.37
C VAL A 63 16.60 -7.05 -3.58
N TYR A 64 16.37 -6.26 -4.63
CA TYR A 64 17.24 -6.25 -5.80
C TYR A 64 18.68 -5.92 -5.41
N THR A 65 18.89 -4.83 -4.66
CA THR A 65 20.22 -4.42 -4.18
C THR A 65 20.88 -5.51 -3.33
N ALA A 66 20.13 -6.13 -2.41
CA ALA A 66 20.67 -7.21 -1.59
C ALA A 66 21.07 -8.46 -2.40
N LEU A 67 20.38 -8.75 -3.51
CA LEU A 67 20.70 -9.87 -4.38
C LEU A 67 21.87 -9.54 -5.33
N GLU A 68 21.96 -8.31 -5.82
CA GLU A 68 23.06 -7.83 -6.66
C GLU A 68 24.41 -7.90 -5.92
N ASP A 69 24.42 -7.58 -4.62
CA ASP A 69 25.60 -7.73 -3.76
C ASP A 69 26.12 -9.18 -3.69
N ILE A 70 25.23 -10.16 -3.89
CA ILE A 70 25.54 -11.60 -3.83
C ILE A 70 25.88 -12.13 -5.22
N ASP A 71 25.14 -11.72 -6.25
CA ASP A 71 25.32 -12.13 -7.64
C ASP A 71 25.43 -10.89 -8.55
N PRO A 72 26.65 -10.40 -8.81
CA PRO A 72 26.86 -9.27 -9.71
C PRO A 72 26.43 -9.53 -11.17
N GLU A 73 26.16 -10.78 -11.56
CA GLU A 73 25.64 -11.12 -12.90
C GLU A 73 24.11 -11.13 -12.95
N LEU A 74 23.43 -10.85 -11.84
CA LEU A 74 21.97 -10.89 -11.71
C LEU A 74 21.28 -10.03 -12.77
N GLU A 75 21.76 -8.82 -13.02
CA GLU A 75 21.21 -7.93 -14.05
C GLU A 75 21.21 -8.61 -15.43
N GLY A 76 22.33 -9.20 -15.83
CA GLY A 76 22.46 -9.92 -17.10
C GLY A 76 21.54 -11.15 -17.17
N LYS A 77 21.36 -11.87 -16.06
CA LYS A 77 20.46 -13.02 -15.97
C LYS A 77 18.99 -12.62 -16.11
N LEU A 78 18.59 -11.51 -15.50
CA LEU A 78 17.21 -11.00 -15.56
C LEU A 78 16.86 -10.41 -16.92
N LEU A 79 17.79 -9.66 -17.54
CA LEU A 79 17.58 -9.03 -18.84
C LEU A 79 17.71 -10.01 -20.02
N GLY A 80 18.38 -11.16 -19.84
CA GLY A 80 18.70 -12.10 -20.91
C GLY A 80 17.58 -13.05 -21.36
N GLY A 81 16.40 -13.06 -20.71
CA GLY A 81 15.49 -14.21 -20.80
C GLY A 81 13.99 -13.97 -21.08
N GLY A 82 13.48 -12.74 -21.18
CA GLY A 82 12.02 -12.52 -21.14
C GLY A 82 11.45 -11.53 -22.17
N PRO A 83 10.17 -11.69 -22.58
CA PRO A 83 9.44 -10.61 -23.22
C PRO A 83 9.38 -9.41 -22.28
N SER A 84 9.29 -8.19 -22.85
CA SER A 84 9.16 -6.96 -22.07
C SER A 84 8.07 -7.13 -20.98
N PRO A 85 8.36 -6.80 -19.70
CA PRO A 85 7.43 -7.02 -18.57
C PRO A 85 6.03 -6.44 -18.82
N LEU A 86 5.96 -5.33 -19.56
CA LEU A 86 4.73 -4.64 -19.95
C LEU A 86 3.92 -5.36 -21.04
N ARG A 87 4.41 -6.50 -21.57
CA ARG A 87 3.76 -7.31 -22.61
C ARG A 87 3.32 -8.69 -22.12
N LEU A 88 3.52 -8.99 -20.83
CA LEU A 88 2.91 -10.16 -20.21
C LEU A 88 1.39 -10.01 -20.23
N ASP A 89 0.67 -11.10 -20.47
CA ASP A 89 -0.79 -11.14 -20.58
C ASP A 89 -1.41 -11.02 -19.18
N TRP A 90 -1.24 -9.83 -18.58
CA TRP A 90 -1.45 -9.44 -17.17
C TRP A 90 -2.89 -9.55 -16.66
N HIS A 91 -3.81 -10.08 -17.47
CA HIS A 91 -5.24 -10.08 -17.23
C HIS A 91 -5.78 -11.39 -16.62
N LYS A 92 -4.93 -12.37 -16.30
CA LYS A 92 -5.39 -13.74 -16.03
C LYS A 92 -5.14 -14.24 -14.61
N THR A 93 -4.31 -13.58 -13.80
CA THR A 93 -3.85 -14.16 -12.54
C THR A 93 -4.77 -13.82 -11.36
N TYR A 94 -5.24 -12.57 -11.26
CA TYR A 94 -6.12 -12.13 -10.17
C TYR A 94 -7.33 -11.32 -10.66
N ARG A 95 -8.49 -11.55 -10.05
CA ARG A 95 -9.71 -10.80 -10.37
C ARG A 95 -9.73 -9.47 -9.62
N MET A 96 -9.77 -8.39 -10.38
CA MET A 96 -9.98 -7.04 -9.85
C MET A 96 -11.48 -6.84 -9.56
N ARG A 97 -11.81 -6.40 -8.34
CA ARG A 97 -13.19 -6.22 -7.88
C ARG A 97 -13.72 -4.83 -8.21
N SER A 98 -12.94 -3.81 -7.85
CA SER A 98 -13.30 -2.40 -8.01
C SER A 98 -12.02 -1.55 -8.06
N TYR A 99 -12.12 -0.37 -8.63
CA TYR A 99 -11.02 0.59 -8.64
C TYR A 99 -11.52 2.03 -8.56
N LYS A 100 -10.62 2.94 -8.18
CA LYS A 100 -10.86 4.37 -8.12
C LYS A 100 -9.63 5.12 -8.64
N CYS A 101 -9.87 6.06 -9.56
CA CYS A 101 -8.85 7.01 -10.02
C CYS A 101 -8.86 8.24 -9.13
N SER A 102 -8.10 8.15 -8.04
CA SER A 102 -7.75 9.17 -7.06
C SER A 102 -7.54 8.48 -5.72
N HIS A 103 -6.55 8.93 -4.96
CA HIS A 103 -6.34 8.47 -3.59
C HIS A 103 -5.93 9.67 -2.71
N PRO A 104 -6.31 9.70 -1.41
CA PRO A 104 -5.95 10.80 -0.51
C PRO A 104 -4.46 11.05 -0.33
N SER A 105 -3.60 10.07 -0.65
CA SER A 105 -2.13 10.21 -0.58
C SER A 105 -1.55 11.14 -1.65
N GLY A 106 -2.37 11.66 -2.57
CA GLY A 106 -1.91 12.52 -3.66
C GLY A 106 -1.38 11.71 -4.85
N ASN A 107 -0.91 12.42 -5.88
CA ASN A 107 -0.47 11.81 -7.13
C ASN A 107 0.99 11.32 -7.08
N ALA A 108 1.26 10.26 -7.83
CA ALA A 108 2.56 9.68 -8.10
C ALA A 108 2.95 9.90 -9.57
N LEU A 109 4.26 10.03 -9.82
CA LEU A 109 4.85 10.09 -11.15
C LEU A 109 4.63 8.78 -11.90
N VAL A 110 4.12 8.87 -13.14
CA VAL A 110 3.90 7.70 -14.00
C VAL A 110 5.19 6.91 -14.19
N GLU A 111 6.31 7.59 -14.47
CA GLU A 111 7.62 6.95 -14.69
C GLU A 111 8.09 6.17 -13.47
N ALA A 112 8.01 6.76 -12.27
CA ALA A 112 8.40 6.09 -11.02
C ALA A 112 7.53 4.86 -10.72
N ILE A 113 6.24 4.92 -11.04
CA ILE A 113 5.35 3.76 -10.88
C ILE A 113 5.63 2.68 -11.91
N GLN A 114 5.97 3.06 -13.15
CA GLN A 114 6.38 2.11 -14.18
C GLN A 114 7.67 1.38 -13.79
N GLU A 115 8.67 2.08 -13.26
CA GLU A 115 9.88 1.47 -12.68
C GLU A 115 9.53 0.50 -11.56
N GLY A 116 8.71 0.94 -10.60
CA GLY A 116 8.27 0.08 -9.50
C GLY A 116 7.52 -1.18 -9.95
N ILE A 117 6.69 -1.09 -10.99
CA ILE A 117 6.00 -2.25 -11.59
C ILE A 117 7.04 -3.24 -12.15
N ILE A 118 8.05 -2.72 -12.84
CA ILE A 118 9.12 -3.52 -13.43
C ILE A 118 9.92 -4.24 -12.34
N ASP A 119 10.30 -3.53 -11.27
CA ASP A 119 11.04 -4.11 -10.14
C ASP A 119 10.24 -5.25 -9.50
N LEU A 120 8.94 -5.04 -9.24
CA LEU A 120 8.06 -6.06 -8.65
C LEU A 120 7.91 -7.33 -9.49
N ILE A 121 8.09 -7.23 -10.81
CA ILE A 121 8.05 -8.37 -11.75
C ILE A 121 9.40 -9.07 -11.82
N MET A 122 10.49 -8.30 -11.82
CA MET A 122 11.83 -8.83 -12.09
C MET A 122 12.53 -9.39 -10.84
N VAL A 123 12.22 -8.87 -9.65
CA VAL A 123 12.91 -9.28 -8.42
C VAL A 123 12.57 -10.73 -8.07
N PRO A 124 13.57 -11.64 -8.00
CA PRO A 124 13.34 -13.02 -7.61
C PRO A 124 13.12 -13.07 -6.10
N GLY A 125 11.92 -13.48 -5.69
CA GLY A 125 11.59 -13.58 -4.29
C GLY A 125 10.09 -13.52 -4.05
N ARG A 126 9.72 -13.69 -2.79
CA ARG A 126 8.32 -13.67 -2.38
C ARG A 126 8.16 -13.12 -0.97
N PRO A 127 7.01 -12.49 -0.64
CA PRO A 127 6.78 -12.02 0.72
C PRO A 127 6.75 -13.20 1.68
N LYS A 128 7.44 -13.12 2.82
CA LYS A 128 7.31 -14.15 3.86
C LYS A 128 5.87 -14.24 4.38
N LYS A 129 5.21 -13.09 4.46
CA LYS A 129 3.82 -12.90 4.87
C LYS A 129 3.29 -11.61 4.25
N GLY A 130 1.98 -11.52 4.05
CA GLY A 130 1.35 -10.27 3.68
C GLY A 130 1.14 -9.31 4.86
N PRO A 131 0.73 -8.05 4.57
CA PRO A 131 0.37 -7.08 5.59
C PRO A 131 -0.69 -7.61 6.55
N SER A 132 -0.57 -7.22 7.82
CA SER A 132 -1.61 -7.50 8.82
C SER A 132 -2.93 -6.81 8.45
N PRO A 133 -4.09 -7.32 8.91
CA PRO A 133 -5.38 -6.67 8.65
C PRO A 133 -5.40 -5.20 9.06
N GLY A 134 -5.89 -4.32 8.19
CA GLY A 134 -5.88 -2.87 8.41
C GLY A 134 -4.48 -2.24 8.29
N SER A 135 -3.55 -2.91 7.62
CA SER A 135 -2.18 -2.43 7.40
C SER A 135 -1.80 -2.47 5.93
N CYS A 136 -0.85 -1.63 5.58
CA CYS A 136 -0.20 -1.58 4.28
C CYS A 136 1.31 -1.74 4.45
N VAL A 137 1.96 -2.26 3.41
CA VAL A 137 3.40 -2.23 3.26
C VAL A 137 3.75 -1.45 2.01
N GLN A 138 4.83 -0.66 2.08
CA GLN A 138 5.40 -0.02 0.92
C GLN A 138 6.22 -1.06 0.15
N VAL A 139 5.88 -1.30 -1.11
CA VAL A 139 6.60 -2.30 -1.93
C VAL A 139 7.47 -1.67 -3.00
N SER A 140 7.24 -0.40 -3.32
CA SER A 140 8.09 0.42 -4.17
C SER A 140 8.00 1.87 -3.72
N CYS A 141 9.13 2.59 -3.76
CA CYS A 141 9.20 4.02 -3.49
C CYS A 141 10.29 4.67 -4.33
N SER A 142 9.94 5.66 -5.14
CA SER A 142 10.92 6.48 -5.87
C SER A 142 10.31 7.84 -6.22
N TYR A 143 11.13 8.90 -6.25
CA TYR A 143 10.72 10.27 -6.63
C TYR A 143 9.41 10.76 -5.95
N GLY A 144 9.23 10.49 -4.65
CA GLY A 144 8.01 10.88 -3.92
C GLY A 144 6.74 10.13 -4.38
N SER A 145 6.91 8.98 -5.02
CA SER A 145 5.85 8.13 -5.58
C SER A 145 5.98 6.73 -5.02
N ALA A 146 4.85 6.11 -4.66
CA ALA A 146 4.89 4.78 -4.06
C ALA A 146 3.78 3.85 -4.55
N ILE A 147 4.11 2.55 -4.55
CA ILE A 147 3.16 1.45 -4.68
C ILE A 147 3.03 0.81 -3.31
N TRP A 148 1.78 0.66 -2.87
CA TRP A 148 1.44 0.06 -1.59
C TRP A 148 0.62 -1.20 -1.78
N TRP A 149 0.90 -2.19 -0.94
CA TRP A 149 0.07 -3.38 -0.80
C TRP A 149 -0.61 -3.39 0.56
N CYS A 150 -1.93 -3.41 0.54
CA CYS A 150 -2.77 -3.22 1.70
C CYS A 150 -3.69 -4.41 1.94
N ASN A 151 -3.92 -4.70 3.21
CA ASN A 151 -4.92 -5.66 3.68
C ASN A 151 -6.09 -4.89 4.30
N GLU A 152 -7.27 -4.94 3.69
CA GLU A 152 -8.45 -4.30 4.27
C GLU A 152 -8.86 -4.98 5.59
N SER A 153 -9.40 -4.20 6.52
CA SER A 153 -9.68 -4.67 7.88
C SER A 153 -10.65 -5.85 7.90
N GLY A 154 -10.27 -6.96 8.52
CA GLY A 154 -11.20 -8.02 8.92
C GLY A 154 -10.81 -9.45 8.57
N VAL A 155 -9.79 -9.66 7.72
CA VAL A 155 -9.37 -11.01 7.32
C VAL A 155 -7.89 -11.19 7.61
N GLN A 156 -7.56 -12.03 8.59
CA GLN A 156 -6.21 -12.59 8.66
C GLN A 156 -6.02 -13.40 7.39
N SER A 157 -5.03 -13.05 6.58
CA SER A 157 -4.61 -13.80 5.41
C SER A 157 -3.91 -15.08 5.86
N ALA A 158 -4.68 -15.93 6.55
CA ALA A 158 -4.24 -17.15 7.16
C ALA A 158 -4.13 -18.22 6.08
N GLY A 159 -2.90 -18.45 5.63
CA GLY A 159 -2.51 -19.80 5.22
C GLY A 159 -2.81 -20.20 3.78
N ARG A 160 -2.89 -19.26 2.83
CA ARG A 160 -2.60 -19.62 1.44
C ARG A 160 -1.19 -19.22 1.11
N ASN A 161 -0.50 -20.16 0.44
CA ASN A 161 0.86 -20.01 -0.04
C ASN A 161 1.03 -18.58 -0.53
N VAL A 162 1.92 -17.87 0.16
CA VAL A 162 2.61 -16.67 -0.28
C VAL A 162 2.42 -16.51 -1.77
N LEU A 163 1.77 -15.41 -2.17
CA LEU A 163 1.55 -15.01 -3.55
C LEU A 163 2.71 -15.52 -4.42
N ASP A 164 2.40 -16.15 -5.56
CA ASP A 164 3.29 -16.10 -6.72
C ASP A 164 3.87 -14.67 -6.80
N PRO A 165 5.12 -14.46 -7.24
CA PRO A 165 5.87 -13.21 -7.09
C PRO A 165 5.00 -11.99 -7.33
N PHE A 166 5.35 -10.85 -6.74
CA PHE A 166 4.51 -9.65 -6.64
C PHE A 166 3.94 -9.07 -7.95
N ASN A 167 4.07 -9.74 -9.09
CA ASN A 167 3.15 -9.80 -10.22
C ASN A 167 1.71 -9.40 -9.87
N SER A 168 1.07 -9.94 -8.84
CA SER A 168 -0.31 -9.52 -8.50
C SER A 168 -0.44 -8.06 -8.08
N ILE A 169 0.56 -7.54 -7.35
CA ILE A 169 0.65 -6.12 -7.04
C ILE A 169 1.02 -5.32 -8.29
N ALA A 170 2.00 -5.81 -9.06
CA ALA A 170 2.44 -5.18 -10.30
C ALA A 170 1.30 -5.08 -11.32
N GLU A 171 0.46 -6.11 -11.43
CA GLU A 171 -0.77 -6.17 -12.23
C GLU A 171 -1.77 -5.11 -11.76
N GLY A 172 -1.99 -5.00 -10.44
CA GLY A 172 -2.85 -3.96 -9.87
C GLY A 172 -2.35 -2.54 -10.15
N ALA A 173 -1.05 -2.30 -9.99
CA ALA A 173 -0.43 -1.01 -10.27
C ALA A 173 -0.46 -0.69 -11.77
N ALA A 174 -0.16 -1.65 -12.64
CA ALA A 174 -0.24 -1.51 -14.09
C ALA A 174 -1.68 -1.24 -14.56
N PHE A 175 -2.67 -1.91 -13.97
CA PHE A 175 -4.08 -1.63 -14.23
C PHE A 175 -4.42 -0.19 -13.89
N LEU A 176 -4.03 0.28 -12.70
CA LEU A 176 -4.27 1.66 -12.28
C LEU A 176 -3.55 2.66 -13.20
N MET A 177 -2.32 2.38 -13.62
CA MET A 177 -1.60 3.20 -14.59
C MET A 177 -2.40 3.30 -15.90
N VAL A 178 -2.82 2.18 -16.49
CA VAL A 178 -3.60 2.16 -17.74
C VAL A 178 -4.98 2.83 -17.61
N LYS A 179 -5.62 2.74 -16.44
CA LYS A 179 -6.99 3.26 -16.24
C LYS A 179 -7.07 4.68 -15.71
N CYS A 180 -6.04 5.13 -14.99
CA CYS A 180 -6.07 6.37 -14.23
C CYS A 180 -5.00 7.37 -14.64
N SER A 181 -3.99 6.97 -15.43
CA SER A 181 -3.15 7.93 -16.16
C SER A 181 -3.80 8.28 -17.50
N ASP A 182 -3.65 9.52 -17.92
CA ASP A 182 -4.04 10.03 -19.24
C ASP A 182 -2.75 10.43 -19.97
N GLU A 183 -2.71 10.37 -21.31
CA GLU A 183 -1.50 10.69 -22.12
C GLU A 183 -0.92 12.09 -21.83
N ASP A 184 -1.76 13.02 -21.35
CA ASP A 184 -1.37 14.40 -21.03
C ASP A 184 -0.95 14.60 -19.56
N ARG A 185 -0.90 13.55 -18.74
CA ARG A 185 -0.59 13.64 -17.30
C ARG A 185 0.56 12.73 -16.89
N ASP A 186 1.65 13.36 -16.46
CA ASP A 186 2.80 12.66 -15.87
C ASP A 186 2.51 12.10 -14.46
N TRP A 187 1.31 12.32 -13.92
CA TRP A 187 0.96 12.02 -12.54
C TRP A 187 -0.42 11.40 -12.41
N PHE A 188 -0.55 10.37 -11.57
CA PHE A 188 -1.83 9.76 -11.24
C PHE A 188 -1.87 9.21 -9.81
N ALA A 189 -3.07 8.94 -9.32
CA ALA A 189 -3.29 8.22 -8.07
C ALA A 189 -4.46 7.27 -8.25
N GLY A 190 -4.48 6.20 -7.46
CA GLY A 190 -5.62 5.32 -7.44
C GLY A 190 -5.48 4.15 -6.50
N GLU A 191 -6.58 3.43 -6.35
CA GLU A 191 -6.64 2.19 -5.61
C GLU A 191 -7.43 1.15 -6.40
N VAL A 192 -7.00 -0.10 -6.33
CA VAL A 192 -7.71 -1.26 -6.90
C VAL A 192 -7.84 -2.33 -5.84
N ALA A 193 -9.08 -2.77 -5.60
CA ALA A 193 -9.36 -3.91 -4.75
C ALA A 193 -9.20 -5.19 -5.57
N LEU A 194 -8.35 -6.09 -5.09
CA LEU A 194 -8.18 -7.44 -5.59
C LEU A 194 -9.11 -8.39 -4.83
N GLU A 195 -9.17 -9.66 -5.24
CA GLU A 195 -9.82 -10.69 -4.43
C GLU A 195 -9.18 -10.81 -3.03
N GLU A 196 -9.92 -11.42 -2.10
CA GLU A 196 -9.41 -11.75 -0.76
C GLU A 196 -9.04 -10.55 0.10
N GLU A 197 -9.70 -9.40 -0.12
CA GLU A 197 -9.52 -8.17 0.67
C GLU A 197 -8.13 -7.53 0.57
N TRP A 198 -7.35 -7.93 -0.45
CA TRP A 198 -6.14 -7.23 -0.84
C TRP A 198 -6.48 -5.98 -1.64
N LYS A 199 -5.63 -4.96 -1.50
CA LYS A 199 -5.71 -3.72 -2.26
C LYS A 199 -4.31 -3.28 -2.69
N VAL A 200 -4.24 -2.75 -3.90
CA VAL A 200 -3.07 -2.01 -4.38
C VAL A 200 -3.42 -0.54 -4.41
N VAL A 201 -2.52 0.29 -3.88
CA VAL A 201 -2.66 1.75 -3.90
C VAL A 201 -1.43 2.36 -4.58
N VAL A 202 -1.69 3.31 -5.47
CA VAL A 202 -0.68 4.17 -6.09
C VAL A 202 -0.94 5.61 -5.66
N GLY A 203 0.10 6.28 -5.19
CA GLY A 203 0.02 7.71 -4.91
C GLY A 203 1.31 8.31 -4.35
N GLY A 204 1.24 9.59 -4.04
CA GLY A 204 2.36 10.39 -3.55
C GLY A 204 2.77 10.04 -2.12
N VAL A 205 4.02 10.31 -1.79
CA VAL A 205 4.62 10.21 -0.46
C VAL A 205 5.62 11.34 -0.22
N ASP A 206 5.77 11.77 1.03
CA ASP A 206 6.68 12.87 1.40
C ASP A 206 8.16 12.47 1.27
N SER A 207 8.49 11.19 1.49
CA SER A 207 9.84 10.67 1.38
C SER A 207 9.87 9.17 1.08
N CYS A 208 10.86 8.82 0.26
CA CYS A 208 11.53 7.52 0.23
C CYS A 208 12.87 7.74 0.95
#